data_AF-A0A6H3FBC5-F1
#
_entry.id   AF-A0A6H3FBC5-F1
#
_cell.length_a   1.000
_cell.length_b   1.000
_cell.length_c   1.000
_cell.angle_alpha   90.00
_cell.angle_beta   90.00
_cell.angle_gamma   90.00
#
_symmetry.space_group_name_H-M   'P 1'
#
loop_
_entity.id
_entity.type
_entity.pdbx_description
1 polymer ?
#
loop_
_entity_poly.entity_id
_entity_poly.type
_entity_poly.pdbx_seq_one_letter_code
_entity_poly.pdbx_strand_id
1 'polypeptide(L)'
;MNTTLLLVLTGVFSLLELAILGGVLFFYLRLRRSETLINTLQGNQQSLLQRIEMNARLEREIVGSFAQRQAELRDLDAKLEARVRELRRLLEQAEGISRSPRFLREIILNGRKKGLSPRQIAKNAGLSLDEVELILAQEAGAD
;
A
#
# COMPACT_ATOMS: atom_id res chain seq x y z
N MET A 1 73.54 -67.05 3.62
CA MET A 1 73.41 -65.74 2.95
C MET A 1 72.13 -65.62 2.12
N ASN A 2 71.61 -66.68 1.50
CA ASN A 2 70.35 -66.64 0.73
C ASN A 2 69.09 -66.48 1.61
N THR A 3 69.05 -67.10 2.79
CA THR A 3 67.90 -67.03 3.71
C THR A 3 67.70 -65.64 4.31
N THR A 4 68.79 -64.94 4.62
CA THR A 4 68.78 -63.55 5.11
C THR A 4 68.31 -62.59 4.02
N LEU A 5 68.73 -62.79 2.76
CA LEU A 5 68.24 -62.02 1.61
C LEU A 5 66.74 -62.23 1.37
N LEU A 6 66.25 -63.47 1.47
CA LEU A 6 64.81 -63.76 1.35
C LEU A 6 63.99 -63.07 2.44
N LEU A 7 64.42 -63.14 3.70
CA LEU A 7 63.72 -62.47 4.82
C LEU A 7 63.66 -60.95 4.63
N VAL A 8 64.76 -60.33 4.20
CA VAL A 8 64.79 -58.88 3.92
C VAL A 8 63.84 -58.54 2.76
N LEU A 9 63.84 -59.33 1.69
CA LEU A 9 62.98 -59.12 0.53
C LEU A 9 61.49 -59.21 0.92
N THR A 10 61.11 -60.27 1.65
CA THR A 10 59.72 -60.45 2.15
C THR A 10 59.31 -59.31 3.09
N GLY A 11 60.22 -58.85 3.95
CA GLY A 11 59.97 -57.72 4.84
C GLY A 11 59.69 -56.42 4.07
N VAL A 12 60.49 -56.11 3.05
CA VAL A 12 60.29 -54.91 2.22
C VAL A 12 58.98 -54.97 1.44
N PHE A 13 58.64 -56.12 0.84
CA PHE A 13 57.37 -56.27 0.12
C PHE A 13 56.16 -56.15 1.05
N SER A 14 56.22 -56.73 2.25
CA SER A 14 55.15 -56.61 3.24
C SER A 14 54.97 -55.15 3.71
N LEU A 15 56.07 -54.41 3.88
CA LEU A 15 56.03 -53.00 4.27
C LEU A 15 55.48 -52.12 3.14
N LEU A 16 55.83 -52.42 1.89
CA LEU A 16 55.28 -51.77 0.70
C LEU A 16 53.78 -52.04 0.56
N GLU A 17 53.35 -53.29 0.76
CA GLU A 17 51.94 -53.68 0.73
C GLU A 17 51.15 -52.92 1.80
N LEU A 18 51.66 -52.84 3.03
CA LEU A 18 51.05 -52.08 4.11
C LEU A 18 50.96 -50.58 3.80
N ALA A 19 51.99 -50.02 3.16
CA ALA A 19 52.00 -48.62 2.73
C ALA A 19 50.95 -48.35 1.64
N ILE A 20 50.79 -49.25 0.66
CA ILE A 20 49.77 -49.14 -0.38
C ILE A 20 48.38 -49.25 0.24
N LEU A 21 48.16 -50.22 1.12
CA LEU A 21 46.87 -50.44 1.79
C LEU A 21 46.49 -49.23 2.66
N GLY A 22 47.45 -48.68 3.40
CA GLY A 22 47.27 -47.43 4.14
C GLY A 22 46.96 -46.23 3.24
N GLY A 23 47.65 -46.13 2.10
CA GLY A 23 47.40 -45.09 1.09
C GLY A 23 45.99 -45.17 0.52
N VAL A 24 45.53 -46.36 0.13
CA VAL A 24 44.17 -46.60 -0.38
C VAL A 24 43.14 -46.25 0.68
N LEU A 25 43.33 -46.67 1.94
CA LEU A 25 42.42 -46.35 3.04
C LEU A 25 42.33 -44.84 3.29
N PHE A 26 43.46 -44.14 3.27
CA PHE A 26 43.50 -42.69 3.42
C PHE A 26 42.75 -41.99 2.27
N PHE A 27 43.00 -42.42 1.03
CA PHE A 27 42.30 -41.91 -0.14
C PHE A 27 40.78 -42.14 -0.06
N TYR A 28 40.37 -43.33 0.37
CA TYR A 28 38.97 -43.67 0.57
C TYR A 28 38.29 -42.75 1.60
N LEU A 29 38.93 -42.54 2.76
CA LEU A 29 38.39 -41.65 3.80
C LEU A 29 38.33 -40.19 3.33
N ARG A 30 39.34 -39.74 2.59
CA ARG A 30 39.37 -38.39 2.02
C ARG A 30 38.26 -38.20 0.99
N LEU A 31 38.04 -39.17 0.12
CA LEU A 31 36.99 -39.13 -0.91
C LEU A 31 35.61 -39.11 -0.26
N ARG A 32 35.36 -40.00 0.71
CA ARG A 32 34.08 -40.05 1.44
C ARG A 32 33.74 -38.74 2.14
N ARG A 33 34.75 -38.08 2.76
CA ARG A 33 34.55 -36.73 3.34
C ARG A 33 34.16 -35.70 2.28
N SER A 34 34.81 -35.72 1.12
CA SER A 34 34.50 -34.82 0.01
C SER A 34 33.08 -35.00 -0.51
N GLU A 35 32.60 -36.24 -0.64
CA GLU A 35 31.23 -36.56 -1.06
C GLU A 35 30.19 -36.02 -0.08
N THR A 36 30.40 -36.22 1.23
CA THR A 36 29.48 -35.72 2.24
C THR A 36 29.36 -34.19 2.23
N LEU A 37 30.48 -33.48 2.06
CA LEU A 37 30.49 -32.02 1.98
C LEU A 37 29.75 -31.52 0.74
N ILE A 38 30.00 -32.11 -0.43
CA ILE A 38 29.33 -31.72 -1.67
C ILE A 38 27.82 -31.96 -1.56
N ASN A 39 27.39 -33.09 -1.01
CA ASN A 39 25.96 -33.38 -0.82
C ASN A 39 25.29 -32.37 0.13
N THR A 40 25.97 -31.96 1.21
CA THR A 40 25.43 -30.91 2.11
C THR A 40 25.34 -29.54 1.44
N LEU A 41 26.31 -29.18 0.61
CA LEU A 41 26.31 -27.90 -0.11
C LEU A 41 25.22 -27.87 -1.18
N GLN A 42 25.04 -28.97 -1.93
CA GLN A 42 23.96 -29.09 -2.91
C GLN A 42 22.58 -29.01 -2.26
N GLY A 43 22.38 -29.71 -1.12
CA GLY A 43 21.11 -29.63 -0.38
C GLY A 43 20.78 -28.21 0.10
N ASN A 44 21.78 -27.49 0.60
CA ASN A 44 21.60 -26.10 1.01
C ASN A 44 21.29 -25.18 -0.17
N GLN A 45 21.98 -25.33 -1.30
CA GLN A 45 21.72 -24.56 -2.52
C GLN A 45 20.29 -24.80 -3.05
N GLN A 46 19.83 -26.05 -3.05
CA GLN A 46 18.46 -26.40 -3.45
C GLN A 46 17.42 -25.66 -2.58
N SER A 47 17.65 -25.64 -1.25
CA SER A 47 16.75 -24.97 -0.31
C SER A 47 16.73 -23.44 -0.46
N LEU A 48 17.88 -22.84 -0.79
CA LEU A 48 17.99 -21.40 -1.05
C LEU A 48 17.31 -21.02 -2.36
N LEU A 49 17.50 -21.81 -3.43
CA LEU A 49 16.83 -21.59 -4.71
C LEU A 49 15.30 -21.68 -4.56
N GLN A 50 14.79 -22.65 -3.80
CA GLN A 50 13.35 -22.78 -3.55
C GLN A 50 12.78 -21.58 -2.80
N ARG A 51 13.53 -21.02 -1.83
CA ARG A 51 13.14 -19.80 -1.11
C ARG A 51 13.12 -18.58 -2.02
N ILE A 52 14.10 -18.44 -2.91
CA ILE A 52 14.16 -17.33 -3.88
C ILE A 52 13.02 -17.44 -4.88
N GLU A 53 12.73 -18.63 -5.41
CA GLU A 53 11.62 -18.83 -6.35
C GLU A 53 10.27 -18.53 -5.69
N MET A 54 10.06 -18.96 -4.44
CA MET A 54 8.83 -18.67 -3.70
C MET A 54 8.68 -17.17 -3.41
N ASN A 55 9.76 -16.49 -3.03
CA ASN A 55 9.73 -15.04 -2.80
C ASN A 55 9.45 -14.26 -4.10
N ALA A 56 10.09 -14.64 -5.21
CA ALA A 56 9.84 -14.02 -6.52
C ALA A 56 8.41 -14.26 -7.02
N ARG A 57 7.80 -15.42 -6.72
CA ARG A 57 6.38 -15.67 -7.01
C ARG A 57 5.48 -14.74 -6.17
N LEU A 58 5.75 -14.61 -4.88
CA LEU A 58 5.01 -13.71 -3.99
C LEU A 58 5.15 -12.25 -4.41
N GLU A 59 6.35 -11.79 -4.78
CA GLU A 59 6.54 -10.43 -5.30
C GLU A 59 5.70 -10.16 -6.55
N ARG A 60 5.61 -11.11 -7.49
CA ARG A 60 4.76 -10.95 -8.68
C ARG A 60 3.28 -10.85 -8.33
N GLU A 61 2.80 -11.69 -7.41
CA GLU A 61 1.41 -11.67 -6.97
C GLU A 61 1.06 -10.36 -6.22
N ILE A 62 1.99 -9.90 -5.37
CA ILE A 62 1.85 -8.66 -4.60
C ILE A 62 1.87 -7.43 -5.52
N VAL A 63 2.81 -7.35 -6.48
CA VAL A 63 2.94 -6.23 -7.42
C VAL A 63 1.70 -6.13 -8.33
N GLY A 64 1.16 -7.26 -8.79
CA GLY A 64 -0.08 -7.28 -9.56
C GLY A 64 -1.26 -6.69 -8.77
N SER A 65 -1.43 -7.09 -7.51
CA SER A 65 -2.50 -6.57 -6.65
C SER A 65 -2.30 -5.07 -6.33
N PHE A 66 -1.07 -4.60 -6.18
CA PHE A 66 -0.77 -3.19 -5.92
C PHE A 66 -1.09 -2.29 -7.12
N ALA A 67 -0.72 -2.71 -8.34
CA ALA A 67 -1.05 -1.95 -9.55
C ALA A 67 -2.57 -1.83 -9.73
N GLN A 68 -3.31 -2.92 -9.49
CA GLN A 68 -4.76 -2.93 -9.56
C GLN A 68 -5.40 -2.04 -8.49
N ARG A 69 -4.93 -2.10 -7.24
CA ARG A 69 -5.39 -1.22 -6.15
C ARG A 69 -5.06 0.24 -6.40
N GLN A 70 -3.91 0.57 -6.98
CA GLN A 70 -3.59 1.96 -7.34
C GLN A 70 -4.51 2.49 -8.45
N ALA A 71 -4.85 1.66 -9.44
CA ALA A 71 -5.79 2.05 -10.48
C ALA A 71 -7.21 2.28 -9.91
N GLU A 72 -7.65 1.40 -9.02
CA GLU A 72 -8.94 1.53 -8.34
C GLU A 72 -9.00 2.77 -7.44
N LEU A 73 -7.95 3.03 -6.65
CA LEU A 73 -7.85 4.24 -5.83
C LEU A 73 -7.87 5.52 -6.67
N ARG A 74 -7.18 5.54 -7.82
CA ARG A 74 -7.21 6.70 -8.73
C ARG A 74 -8.60 6.94 -9.34
N ASP A 75 -9.32 5.87 -9.68
CA ASP A 75 -10.70 5.99 -10.18
C ASP A 75 -11.66 6.49 -9.09
N LEU A 76 -11.53 5.99 -7.86
CA LEU A 76 -12.30 6.50 -6.72
C LEU A 76 -12.02 7.97 -6.44
N ASP A 77 -10.76 8.39 -6.50
CA ASP A 77 -10.38 9.78 -6.26
C ASP A 77 -10.95 10.71 -7.35
N ALA A 78 -10.89 10.30 -8.62
CA ALA A 78 -11.52 11.03 -9.72
C ALA A 78 -13.04 11.17 -9.54
N LYS A 79 -13.71 10.12 -9.06
CA LYS A 79 -15.15 10.15 -8.74
C LYS A 79 -15.46 11.08 -7.57
N LEU A 80 -14.66 11.04 -6.51
CA LEU A 80 -14.81 11.95 -5.37
C LEU A 80 -14.62 13.41 -5.79
N GLU A 81 -13.59 13.70 -6.57
CA GLU A 81 -13.34 15.05 -7.06
C GLU A 81 -14.46 15.56 -7.98
N ALA A 82 -15.02 14.68 -8.83
CA ALA A 82 -16.20 15.01 -9.63
C ALA A 82 -17.42 15.33 -8.76
N ARG A 83 -17.69 14.54 -7.72
CA ARG A 83 -18.78 14.79 -6.77
C ARG A 83 -18.57 16.07 -5.98
N VAL A 84 -17.35 16.37 -5.54
CA VAL A 84 -17.03 17.63 -4.86
C VAL A 84 -17.31 18.83 -5.79
N ARG A 85 -16.91 18.75 -7.07
CA ARG A 85 -17.20 19.80 -8.06
C ARG A 85 -18.71 19.99 -8.27
N GLU A 86 -19.46 18.90 -8.37
CA GLU A 86 -20.91 18.93 -8.53
C GLU A 86 -21.60 19.55 -7.30
N LEU A 87 -21.22 19.13 -6.09
CA LEU A 87 -21.74 19.69 -4.84
C LEU A 87 -21.40 21.17 -4.70
N ARG A 88 -20.19 21.60 -5.08
CA ARG A 88 -19.84 23.04 -5.10
C ARG A 88 -20.72 23.84 -6.05
N ARG A 89 -20.99 23.33 -7.26
CA ARG A 89 -21.91 23.98 -8.20
C ARG A 89 -23.32 24.07 -7.63
N LEU A 90 -23.82 23.01 -7.02
CA LEU A 90 -25.14 23.01 -6.38
C LEU A 90 -25.19 24.00 -5.20
N LEU A 91 -24.10 24.11 -4.44
CA LEU A 91 -23.98 25.09 -3.35
C LEU A 91 -23.99 26.52 -3.90
N GLU A 92 -23.22 26.81 -4.95
CA GLU A 92 -23.23 28.13 -5.61
C GLU A 92 -24.62 28.48 -6.19
N GLN A 93 -25.32 27.50 -6.78
CA GLN A 93 -26.69 27.68 -7.25
C GLN A 93 -27.65 27.97 -6.09
N ALA A 94 -27.52 27.23 -4.98
CA ALA A 94 -28.32 27.45 -3.79
C ALA A 94 -28.03 28.81 -3.13
N GLU A 95 -26.77 29.24 -3.06
CA GLU A 95 -26.38 30.57 -2.59
C GLU A 95 -26.88 31.68 -3.52
N GLY A 96 -26.84 31.48 -4.84
CA GLY A 96 -27.41 32.40 -5.81
C GLY A 96 -28.92 32.59 -5.67
N ILE A 97 -29.65 31.51 -5.33
CA ILE A 97 -31.08 31.55 -5.02
C ILE A 97 -31.32 32.21 -3.66
N SER A 98 -30.50 31.89 -2.66
CA SER A 98 -30.57 32.42 -1.28
C SER A 98 -30.28 33.92 -1.22
N ARG A 99 -29.38 34.42 -2.08
CA ARG A 99 -29.07 35.85 -2.25
C ARG A 99 -29.97 36.56 -3.26
N SER A 100 -30.96 35.87 -3.85
CA SER A 100 -31.87 36.53 -4.79
C SER A 100 -32.72 37.57 -4.04
N PRO A 101 -32.83 38.82 -4.56
CA PRO A 101 -33.59 39.89 -3.91
C PRO A 101 -35.06 39.53 -3.67
N ARG A 102 -35.62 38.62 -4.48
CA ARG A 102 -37.01 38.13 -4.33
C ARG A 102 -37.18 37.24 -3.10
N PHE A 103 -36.25 36.33 -2.83
CA PHE A 103 -36.31 35.44 -1.67
C PHE A 103 -36.11 36.20 -0.36
N LEU A 104 -35.15 37.15 -0.34
CA LEU A 104 -34.97 38.07 0.79
C LEU A 104 -36.22 38.90 1.07
N ARG A 105 -36.86 39.43 0.02
CA ARG A 105 -38.14 40.15 0.14
C ARG A 105 -39.24 39.25 0.69
N GLU A 106 -39.33 38.01 0.23
CA GLU A 106 -40.35 37.06 0.67
C GLU A 106 -40.14 36.61 2.13
N ILE A 107 -38.89 36.46 2.59
CA ILE A 107 -38.55 36.20 3.99
C ILE A 107 -38.98 37.39 4.88
N ILE A 108 -38.67 38.62 4.47
CA ILE A 108 -39.02 39.84 5.22
C ILE A 108 -40.55 40.00 5.31
N LEU A 109 -41.26 39.81 4.19
CA LEU A 109 -42.72 39.92 4.13
C LEU A 109 -43.41 38.82 4.95
N ASN A 110 -42.94 37.57 4.88
CA ASN A 110 -43.46 36.49 5.71
C ASN A 110 -43.13 36.69 7.20
N GLY A 111 -41.98 37.30 7.53
CA GLY A 111 -41.63 37.68 8.89
C GLY A 111 -42.60 38.70 9.48
N ARG A 112 -42.98 39.73 8.70
CA ARG A 112 -43.98 40.73 9.09
C ARG A 112 -45.38 40.13 9.23
N LYS A 113 -45.80 39.27 8.30
CA LYS A 113 -47.10 38.55 8.38
C LYS A 113 -47.18 37.62 9.60
N LYS A 114 -46.05 37.11 10.09
CA LYS A 114 -45.94 36.32 11.33
C LYS A 114 -45.86 37.17 12.62
N GLY A 115 -45.91 38.51 12.52
CA GLY A 115 -45.89 39.43 13.67
C GLY A 115 -44.51 39.66 14.29
N LEU A 116 -43.41 39.31 13.60
CA LEU A 116 -42.05 39.53 14.10
C LEU A 116 -41.67 41.01 13.99
N SER A 117 -40.91 41.50 14.97
CA SER A 117 -40.41 42.87 14.94
C SER A 117 -39.31 43.04 13.87
N PRO A 118 -39.18 44.22 13.23
CA PRO A 118 -38.16 44.49 12.21
C PRO A 118 -36.73 44.14 12.65
N ARG A 119 -36.41 44.34 13.95
CA ARG A 119 -35.13 43.95 14.55
C ARG A 119 -34.87 42.44 14.53
N GLN A 120 -35.91 41.62 14.74
CA GLN A 120 -35.80 40.16 14.74
C GLN A 120 -35.68 39.62 13.31
N ILE A 121 -36.33 40.26 12.34
CA ILE A 121 -36.23 39.92 10.92
C ILE A 121 -34.82 40.23 10.40
N ALA A 122 -34.27 41.40 10.74
CA ALA A 122 -32.89 41.79 10.41
C ALA A 122 -31.85 40.80 10.96
N LYS A 123 -32.00 40.38 12.22
CA LYS A 123 -31.11 39.41 12.86
C LYS A 123 -31.15 38.01 12.22
N ASN A 124 -32.32 37.55 11.79
CA ASN A 124 -32.50 36.23 11.18
C ASN A 124 -32.12 36.18 9.70
N ALA A 125 -32.29 37.28 8.97
CA ALA A 125 -31.93 37.39 7.55
C ALA A 125 -30.48 37.86 7.31
N GLY A 126 -29.77 38.27 8.37
CA GLY A 126 -28.39 38.78 8.27
C GLY A 126 -28.29 40.16 7.61
N LEU A 127 -29.36 40.96 7.69
CA LEU A 127 -29.46 42.30 7.08
C LEU A 127 -29.39 43.41 8.12
N SER A 128 -29.10 44.64 7.68
CA SER A 128 -29.21 45.81 8.55
C SER A 128 -30.67 46.18 8.82
N LEU A 129 -30.91 46.83 9.97
CA LEU A 129 -32.23 47.26 10.40
C LEU A 129 -32.86 48.26 9.41
N ASP A 130 -32.04 49.17 8.90
CA ASP A 130 -32.44 50.21 7.96
C ASP A 130 -32.86 49.63 6.59
N GLU A 131 -32.18 48.58 6.10
CA GLU A 131 -32.54 47.90 4.84
C GLU A 131 -33.89 47.18 4.95
N VAL A 132 -34.18 46.57 6.11
CA VAL A 132 -35.46 45.90 6.36
C VAL A 132 -36.59 46.93 6.45
N GLU A 133 -36.37 48.07 7.11
CA GLU A 133 -37.37 49.15 7.19
C GLU A 133 -37.63 49.81 5.83
N LEU A 134 -36.59 50.01 5.01
CA LEU A 134 -36.73 50.55 3.65
C LEU A 134 -37.60 49.65 2.75
N ILE A 135 -37.40 48.33 2.81
CA ILE A 135 -38.17 47.36 2.01
C ILE A 135 -39.64 47.28 2.48
N LEU A 136 -39.89 47.39 3.79
CA LEU A 136 -41.23 47.42 4.36
C LEU A 136 -41.97 48.73 4.08
N ALA A 137 -41.25 49.86 4.04
CA ALA A 137 -41.79 51.16 3.66
C ALA A 137 -42.12 51.23 2.16
N GLN A 138 -41.30 50.60 1.32
CA GLN A 138 -41.53 50.54 -0.13
C GLN A 138 -42.71 49.65 -0.53
N GLU A 139 -43.08 48.66 0.30
CA GLU A 139 -44.35 47.93 0.14
C GLU A 139 -45.54 48.75 0.67
N ALA A 140 -45.41 49.40 1.83
CA ALA A 140 -46.49 50.19 2.43
C ALA A 140 -46.85 51.47 1.64
N GLY A 141 -45.98 51.91 0.74
CA GLY A 141 -46.22 53.02 -0.20
C GLY A 141 -46.66 52.59 -1.61
N ALA A 142 -46.95 51.31 -1.83
CA ALA A 142 -47.44 50.77 -3.10
C ALA A 142 -48.96 50.50 -3.11
N ASP A 143 -49.66 50.89 -2.04
CA ASP A 143 -51.12 50.95 -1.93
C ASP A 143 -51.60 52.41 -2.00
#